data_AF-A0A1W2DU10-F1
#
_entry.id   AF-A0A1W2DU10-F1
#
_cell.length_a   1.000
_cell.length_b   1.000
_cell.length_c   1.000
_cell.angle_alpha   90.00
_cell.angle_beta   90.00
_cell.angle_gamma   90.00
#
_symmetry.space_group_name_H-M   'P 1'
#
loop_
_entity.id
_entity.type
_entity.pdbx_description
1 polymer ?
#
loop_
_entity_poly.entity_id
_entity_poly.type
_entity_poly.pdbx_seq_one_letter_code
_entity_poly.pdbx_strand_id
1 'polypeptide(L)'
;MLSAIILAASALAIPFESSPAPEKPAASAPATMLETSFEFAEREGSYQLNALLFDLSAGTRASTPIASCRSIDIASFEETAFGTPVSCDGVSFSFDVRDGAVLVDAASPQPPIALRRLSPGRVFVNGMPLLIEASR
;
A
#
# COMPACT_ATOMS: atom_id res chain seq x y z
N MET A 1 36.37 41.53 -57.90
CA MET A 1 36.69 40.30 -57.16
C MET A 1 36.55 40.55 -55.68
N LEU A 2 36.05 39.54 -54.97
CA LEU A 2 35.90 39.36 -53.52
C LEU A 2 34.69 39.98 -52.77
N SER A 3 33.88 39.03 -52.33
CA SER A 3 32.90 38.97 -51.24
C SER A 3 33.27 39.70 -49.94
N ALA A 4 32.24 40.15 -49.21
CA ALA A 4 31.94 39.61 -47.87
C ALA A 4 30.64 40.23 -47.32
N ILE A 5 29.65 39.36 -47.10
CA ILE A 5 28.53 39.59 -46.18
C ILE A 5 29.08 39.35 -44.77
N ILE A 6 28.83 40.27 -43.83
CA ILE A 6 28.88 39.95 -42.40
C ILE A 6 27.61 40.53 -41.75
N LEU A 7 26.65 39.64 -41.52
CA LEU A 7 25.59 39.83 -40.53
C LEU A 7 26.25 39.80 -39.15
N ALA A 8 26.13 40.89 -38.38
CA ALA A 8 26.35 40.86 -36.95
C ALA A 8 24.98 40.75 -36.26
N ALA A 9 24.55 39.53 -35.99
CA ALA A 9 23.45 39.28 -35.07
C ALA A 9 23.96 39.58 -33.65
N SER A 10 23.44 40.64 -33.03
CA SER A 10 23.68 40.96 -31.63
C SER A 10 23.02 39.88 -30.76
N ALA A 11 23.82 38.93 -30.28
CA ALA A 11 23.39 38.03 -29.23
C ALA A 11 23.27 38.83 -27.92
N LEU A 12 22.03 39.04 -27.45
CA LEU A 12 21.78 39.43 -26.06
C LEU A 12 22.29 38.29 -25.17
N ALA A 13 23.43 38.50 -24.52
CA ALA A 13 23.87 37.65 -23.43
C ALA A 13 22.89 37.86 -22.26
N ILE A 14 22.01 36.89 -22.03
CA ILE A 14 21.25 36.80 -20.78
C ILE A 14 22.28 36.51 -19.68
N PRO A 15 22.46 37.38 -18.67
CA PRO A 15 23.26 37.01 -17.52
C PRO A 15 22.44 35.96 -16.76
N PHE A 16 22.84 34.70 -16.86
CA PHE A 16 22.36 33.68 -15.93
C PHE A 16 22.96 34.03 -14.57
N GLU A 17 22.20 34.78 -13.77
CA GLU A 17 22.34 34.77 -12.32
C GLU A 17 22.40 33.31 -11.88
N SER A 18 23.36 32.99 -11.03
CA SER A 18 23.61 31.66 -10.50
C SER A 18 22.33 31.13 -9.83
N SER A 19 21.48 30.44 -10.59
CA SER A 19 20.36 29.70 -10.03
C SER A 19 20.94 28.80 -8.94
N PRO A 20 20.40 28.79 -7.72
CA PRO A 20 20.83 27.84 -6.72
C PRO A 20 20.73 26.45 -7.36
N ALA A 21 21.81 25.67 -7.21
CA ALA A 21 21.87 24.31 -7.75
C ALA A 21 20.55 23.60 -7.42
N PRO A 22 19.92 22.90 -8.39
CA PRO A 22 18.66 22.22 -8.14
C PRO A 22 18.84 21.36 -6.88
N GLU A 23 18.06 21.68 -5.85
CA GLU A 23 18.08 20.98 -4.59
C GLU A 23 17.92 19.50 -4.92
N LYS A 24 18.95 18.70 -4.61
CA LYS A 24 18.95 17.28 -4.90
C LYS A 24 17.68 16.71 -4.25
N PRO A 25 16.76 16.08 -5.00
CA PRO A 25 15.56 15.52 -4.40
C PRO A 25 16.00 14.64 -3.24
N ALA A 26 15.55 14.97 -2.03
CA ALA A 26 15.81 14.14 -0.87
C ALA A 26 15.37 12.72 -1.25
N ALA A 27 16.26 11.75 -1.09
CA ALA A 27 15.94 10.36 -1.39
C ALA A 27 14.66 10.03 -0.60
N SER A 28 13.57 9.76 -1.33
CA SER A 28 12.30 9.43 -0.69
C SER A 28 12.56 8.24 0.22
N ALA A 29 12.18 8.35 1.49
CA ALA A 29 12.29 7.24 2.43
C ALA A 29 11.71 5.97 1.78
N PRO A 30 12.36 4.80 1.94
CA PRO A 30 11.87 3.57 1.33
C PRO A 30 10.44 3.33 1.81
N ALA A 31 9.52 3.22 0.86
CA ALA A 31 8.12 3.00 1.16
C ALA A 31 7.95 1.60 1.73
N THR A 32 7.19 1.47 2.82
CA THR A 32 6.81 0.15 3.34
C THR A 32 5.96 -0.56 2.30
N MET A 33 6.33 -1.79 1.95
CA MET A 33 5.60 -2.63 0.99
C MET A 33 4.98 -3.80 1.74
N LEU A 34 3.65 -3.86 1.74
CA LEU A 34 2.87 -4.87 2.42
C LEU A 34 2.06 -5.67 1.42
N GLU A 35 1.93 -6.98 1.68
CA GLU A 35 0.94 -7.84 1.04
C GLU A 35 0.04 -8.45 2.11
N THR A 36 -1.25 -8.53 1.81
CA THR A 36 -2.27 -9.14 2.67
C THR A 36 -2.95 -10.30 1.95
N SER A 37 -3.25 -11.36 2.69
CA SER A 37 -4.03 -12.48 2.18
C SER A 37 -4.70 -13.25 3.30
N PHE A 38 -5.77 -13.96 2.99
CA PHE A 38 -6.38 -14.90 3.93
C PHE A 38 -5.74 -16.28 3.81
N GLU A 39 -5.58 -16.97 4.94
CA GLU A 39 -5.12 -18.35 5.02
C GLU A 39 -6.14 -19.18 5.79
N PHE A 40 -6.38 -20.39 5.30
CA PHE A 40 -7.29 -21.35 5.91
C PHE A 40 -6.49 -22.55 6.39
N ALA A 41 -6.56 -22.85 7.68
CA ALA A 41 -6.01 -24.07 8.24
C ALA A 41 -7.14 -25.00 8.64
N GLU A 42 -7.26 -26.15 7.98
CA GLU A 42 -8.21 -27.18 8.38
C GLU A 42 -7.83 -27.76 9.75
N ARG A 43 -8.85 -27.96 10.58
CA ARG A 43 -8.80 -28.56 11.92
C ARG A 43 -9.89 -29.64 12.00
N GLU A 44 -9.85 -30.48 13.02
CA GLU A 44 -10.87 -31.54 13.18
C GLU A 44 -12.29 -30.93 13.20
N GLY A 45 -13.02 -31.10 12.09
CA GLY A 45 -14.40 -30.63 11.92
C GLY A 45 -14.58 -29.11 11.75
N SER A 46 -13.51 -28.34 11.47
CA SER A 46 -13.59 -26.88 11.30
C SER A 46 -12.42 -26.31 10.49
N TYR A 47 -12.51 -25.02 10.15
CA TYR A 47 -11.46 -24.23 9.54
C TYR A 47 -11.08 -23.07 10.47
N GLN A 48 -9.78 -22.84 10.65
CA GLN A 48 -9.25 -21.62 11.23
C GLN A 48 -8.95 -20.63 10.09
N LEU A 49 -9.68 -19.51 10.07
CA LEU A 49 -9.38 -18.37 9.23
C LEU A 49 -8.29 -17.53 9.91
N ASN A 50 -7.21 -17.27 9.17
CA ASN A 50 -6.14 -16.37 9.57
C ASN A 50 -5.98 -15.27 8.54
N ALA A 51 -5.57 -14.10 8.99
CA ALA A 51 -5.09 -13.02 8.15
C ALA A 51 -3.57 -13.05 8.11
N LEU A 52 -3.02 -13.00 6.90
CA LEU A 52 -1.60 -12.90 6.66
C LEU A 52 -1.23 -11.47 6.31
N LEU A 53 -0.12 -11.02 6.87
CA LEU A 53 0.53 -9.78 6.49
C LEU A 53 2.00 -10.06 6.22
N PHE A 54 2.43 -9.82 4.99
CA PHE A 54 3.82 -9.89 4.57
C PHE A 54 4.38 -8.48 4.47
N ASP A 55 5.46 -8.20 5.17
CA ASP A 55 6.26 -7.00 4.97
C ASP A 55 7.41 -7.36 4.03
N LEU A 56 7.26 -6.98 2.76
CA LEU A 56 8.25 -7.26 1.73
C LEU A 56 9.53 -6.45 1.93
N SER A 57 9.41 -5.26 2.53
CA SER A 57 10.57 -4.41 2.83
C SER A 57 11.43 -5.00 3.94
N ALA A 58 10.82 -5.64 4.94
CA ALA A 58 11.50 -6.28 6.07
C ALA A 58 11.76 -7.78 5.88
N GLY A 59 11.12 -8.42 4.88
CA GLY A 59 11.18 -9.87 4.68
C GLY A 59 10.47 -10.68 5.77
N THR A 60 9.47 -10.11 6.44
CA THR A 60 8.77 -10.74 7.57
C THR A 60 7.34 -11.11 7.23
N ARG A 61 6.82 -12.19 7.83
CA ARG A 61 5.42 -12.62 7.71
C ARG A 61 4.79 -12.71 9.10
N ALA A 62 3.59 -12.17 9.24
CA ALA A 62 2.72 -12.39 10.39
C ALA A 62 1.47 -13.16 9.97
N SER A 63 1.00 -14.04 10.84
CA SER A 63 -0.29 -14.74 10.72
C SER A 63 -1.11 -14.48 11.97
N THR A 64 -2.29 -13.92 11.81
CA THR A 64 -3.18 -13.52 12.89
C THR A 64 -4.48 -14.31 12.80
N PRO A 65 -4.83 -15.12 13.82
CA PRO A 65 -6.12 -15.79 13.87
C PRO A 65 -7.27 -14.78 13.88
N ILE A 66 -8.25 -14.99 13.01
CA ILE A 66 -9.44 -14.13 12.86
C ILE A 66 -10.68 -14.82 13.43
N ALA A 67 -10.99 -16.00 12.91
CA ALA A 67 -12.19 -16.74 13.28
C ALA A 67 -12.01 -18.24 13.10
N SER A 68 -12.79 -19.02 13.83
CA SER A 68 -12.95 -20.46 13.61
C SER A 68 -14.37 -20.70 13.09
N CYS A 69 -14.49 -21.37 11.94
CA CYS A 69 -15.77 -21.61 11.28
C CYS A 69 -15.90 -23.03 10.74
N ARG A 70 -17.14 -23.45 10.51
CA ARG A 70 -17.43 -24.76 9.89
C ARG A 70 -17.37 -24.70 8.36
N SER A 71 -17.58 -23.52 7.80
CA SER A 71 -17.65 -23.29 6.35
C SER A 71 -16.89 -22.02 5.95
N ILE A 72 -16.25 -22.10 4.78
CA ILE A 72 -15.56 -21.00 4.12
C ILE A 72 -16.13 -20.86 2.71
N ASP A 73 -16.44 -19.62 2.32
CA ASP A 73 -16.78 -19.26 0.95
C ASP A 73 -15.89 -18.10 0.50
N ILE A 74 -15.37 -18.18 -0.71
CA ILE A 74 -14.51 -17.14 -1.31
C ILE A 74 -15.34 -16.48 -2.39
N ALA A 75 -15.68 -15.20 -2.19
CA ALA A 75 -16.47 -14.42 -3.13
C ALA A 75 -15.67 -14.15 -4.40
N SER A 76 -15.60 -15.14 -5.29
CA SER A 76 -14.68 -15.20 -6.45
C SER A 76 -14.88 -14.08 -7.48
N PHE A 77 -15.90 -13.24 -7.31
CA PHE A 77 -16.25 -12.12 -8.19
C PHE A 77 -16.20 -10.75 -7.52
N GLU A 78 -15.96 -10.67 -6.20
CA GLU A 78 -15.84 -9.40 -5.47
C GLU A 78 -14.37 -9.18 -5.11
N GLU A 79 -13.59 -8.59 -6.03
CA GLU A 79 -12.23 -8.15 -5.70
C GLU A 79 -12.30 -6.72 -5.14
N THR A 80 -11.79 -6.52 -3.93
CA THR A 80 -11.63 -5.17 -3.35
C THR A 80 -10.24 -4.62 -3.64
N ALA A 81 -10.03 -3.35 -3.31
CA ALA A 81 -8.74 -2.69 -3.30
C ALA A 81 -7.61 -3.48 -2.59
N PHE A 82 -7.97 -4.31 -1.60
CA PHE A 82 -7.02 -5.02 -0.75
C PHE A 82 -7.22 -6.55 -0.80
N GLY A 83 -7.86 -7.05 -1.85
CA GLY A 83 -8.03 -8.48 -2.13
C GLY A 83 -9.48 -8.95 -2.07
N THR A 84 -9.67 -10.26 -2.25
CA THR A 84 -10.99 -10.90 -2.27
C THR A 84 -11.51 -11.12 -0.84
N PRO A 85 -12.71 -10.64 -0.48
CA PRO A 85 -13.35 -10.96 0.77
C PRO A 85 -13.64 -12.45 0.92
N VAL A 86 -13.69 -12.88 2.17
CA VAL A 86 -13.88 -14.27 2.55
C VAL A 86 -15.04 -14.37 3.52
N SER A 87 -16.00 -15.22 3.24
CA SER A 87 -17.10 -15.53 4.14
C SER A 87 -16.75 -16.73 5.02
N CYS A 88 -16.93 -16.59 6.33
CA CYS A 88 -16.70 -17.61 7.34
C CYS A 88 -17.97 -17.75 8.17
N ASP A 89 -18.64 -18.89 8.04
CA ASP A 89 -20.00 -19.15 8.55
C ASP A 89 -21.03 -18.04 8.23
N GLY A 90 -20.95 -17.49 7.01
CA GLY A 90 -21.86 -16.45 6.53
C GLY A 90 -21.48 -15.02 6.91
N VAL A 91 -20.39 -14.82 7.67
CA VAL A 91 -19.83 -13.50 7.98
C VAL A 91 -18.71 -13.20 6.99
N SER A 92 -18.86 -12.11 6.21
CA SER A 92 -17.83 -11.67 5.28
C SER A 92 -16.72 -10.91 6.00
N PHE A 93 -15.46 -11.23 5.69
CA PHE A 93 -14.26 -10.59 6.18
C PHE A 93 -13.45 -10.02 5.01
N SER A 94 -12.94 -8.80 5.17
CA SER A 94 -12.14 -8.12 4.14
C SER A 94 -11.00 -7.33 4.76
N PHE A 95 -9.92 -7.16 4.01
CA PHE A 95 -8.84 -6.24 4.41
C PHE A 95 -9.26 -4.80 4.17
N ASP A 96 -8.81 -3.91 5.05
CA ASP A 96 -8.99 -2.47 4.92
C ASP A 96 -7.77 -1.74 5.50
N VAL A 97 -7.59 -0.49 5.08
CA VAL A 97 -6.60 0.43 5.62
C VAL A 97 -7.30 1.70 6.06
N ARG A 98 -7.47 1.85 7.37
CA ARG A 98 -8.05 3.06 7.97
C ARG A 98 -7.36 3.43 9.26
N ASP A 99 -7.51 4.70 9.62
CA ASP A 99 -6.93 5.30 10.81
C ASP A 99 -5.42 5.09 10.93
N GLY A 100 -4.67 4.85 9.85
CA GLY A 100 -3.24 4.55 9.89
C GLY A 100 -2.90 3.12 10.34
N ALA A 101 -3.77 2.14 10.07
CA ALA A 101 -3.49 0.73 10.31
C ALA A 101 -4.03 -0.14 9.17
N VAL A 102 -3.36 -1.27 8.91
CA VAL A 102 -3.93 -2.38 8.15
C VAL A 102 -4.76 -3.22 9.11
N LEU A 103 -5.99 -3.54 8.72
CA LEU A 103 -6.91 -4.28 9.54
C LEU A 103 -7.75 -5.27 8.72
N VAL A 104 -8.42 -6.17 9.42
CA VAL A 104 -9.52 -6.99 8.88
C VAL A 104 -10.81 -6.46 9.44
N ASP A 105 -11.74 -6.11 8.55
CA ASP A 105 -13.11 -5.76 8.90
C ASP A 105 -14.03 -6.95 8.71
N ALA A 106 -15.15 -6.96 9.44
CA ALA A 106 -16.17 -7.98 9.35
C ALA A 106 -17.53 -7.33 9.04
N ALA A 107 -18.32 -7.94 8.17
CA ALA A 107 -19.71 -7.57 7.92
C ALA A 107 -20.63 -8.04 9.07
N SER A 108 -20.25 -7.70 10.30
CA SER A 108 -20.78 -8.16 11.57
C SER A 108 -20.55 -7.05 12.60
N PRO A 109 -21.31 -6.98 13.71
CA PRO A 109 -21.07 -6.01 14.78
C PRO A 109 -19.73 -6.21 15.53
N GLN A 110 -18.88 -7.14 15.08
CA GLN A 110 -17.56 -7.36 15.65
C GLN A 110 -16.64 -6.16 15.34
N PRO A 111 -15.81 -5.74 16.32
CA PRO A 111 -14.85 -4.69 16.06
C PRO A 111 -13.80 -5.17 15.04
N PRO A 112 -13.21 -4.24 14.28
CA PRO A 112 -12.18 -4.57 13.30
C PRO A 112 -10.92 -5.06 14.00
N ILE A 113 -10.22 -6.00 13.38
CA ILE A 113 -9.00 -6.60 13.93
C ILE A 113 -7.79 -5.89 13.31
N ALA A 114 -7.11 -5.07 14.10
CA ALA A 114 -5.90 -4.40 13.66
C ALA A 114 -4.73 -5.40 13.52
N LEU A 115 -4.14 -5.47 12.34
CA LEU A 115 -3.00 -6.33 12.04
C LEU A 115 -1.68 -5.61 12.25
N ARG A 116 -1.61 -4.35 11.80
CA ARG A 116 -0.39 -3.55 11.88
C ARG A 116 -0.66 -2.06 11.87
N ARG A 117 0.02 -1.33 12.76
CA ARG A 117 0.08 0.13 12.70
C ARG A 117 1.05 0.59 11.63
N LEU A 118 0.65 1.60 10.87
CA LEU A 118 1.45 2.22 9.82
C LEU A 118 2.01 3.55 10.31
N SER A 119 3.28 3.79 10.03
CA SER A 119 3.89 5.09 10.23
C SER A 119 3.40 6.07 9.15
N PRO A 120 3.33 7.38 9.44
CA PRO A 120 3.05 8.38 8.42
C PRO A 120 4.06 8.30 7.27
N GLY A 121 3.57 8.49 6.04
CA GLY A 121 4.38 8.41 4.83
C GLY A 121 3.75 7.53 3.76
N ARG A 122 4.56 7.17 2.76
CA ARG A 122 4.13 6.34 1.63
C ARG A 122 4.18 4.86 2.03
N VAL A 123 3.06 4.18 1.83
CA VAL A 123 2.93 2.73 2.04
C VAL A 123 2.30 2.13 0.80
N PHE A 124 2.73 0.95 0.40
CA PHE A 124 2.08 0.14 -0.62
C PHE A 124 1.43 -1.05 0.06
N VAL A 125 0.16 -1.31 -0.21
CA VAL A 125 -0.57 -2.50 0.28
C VAL A 125 -1.16 -3.21 -0.91
N ASN A 126 -0.76 -4.46 -1.17
CA ASN A 126 -1.14 -5.21 -2.38
C ASN A 126 -0.89 -4.43 -3.67
N GLY A 127 0.24 -3.72 -3.73
CA GLY A 127 0.58 -2.86 -4.86
C GLY A 127 -0.18 -1.52 -4.93
N MET A 128 -1.19 -1.30 -4.08
CA MET A 128 -1.93 -0.03 -4.01
C MET A 128 -1.11 1.02 -3.25
N PRO A 129 -0.79 2.17 -3.87
CA PRO A 129 -0.08 3.26 -3.20
C PRO A 129 -1.03 4.04 -2.27
N LEU A 130 -0.63 4.17 -1.01
CA LEU A 130 -1.34 4.92 0.03
C LEU A 130 -0.43 5.98 0.64
N LEU A 131 -1.03 7.12 1.01
CA LEU A 131 -0.39 8.14 1.83
C LEU A 131 -1.01 8.09 3.23
N ILE A 132 -0.21 7.69 4.22
CA ILE A 132 -0.62 7.68 5.62
C ILE A 132 -0.26 9.03 6.22
N GLU A 133 -1.28 9.76 6.65
CA GLU A 133 -1.09 11.05 7.31
C GLU A 133 -0.76 10.88 8.80
N ALA A 134 -0.05 11.85 9.38
CA ALA A 134 0.08 11.92 10.82
C ALA A 134 -1.27 12.30 11.42
N SER A 135 -1.82 11.43 12.27
CA SER A 135 -2.99 11.76 13.09
C SER A 135 -2.65 12.98 13.98
N ARG A 136 -3.49 14.00 13.92
CA ARG A 136 -3.36 15.25 14.69
C ARG A 136 -3.62 15.06 16.16
#